data_AF-A0A924Z3A1-F1
#
_entry.id   AF-A0A924Z3A1-F1
#
_cell.length_a   1.000
_cell.length_b   1.000
_cell.length_c   1.000
_cell.angle_alpha   90.00
_cell.angle_beta   90.00
_cell.angle_gamma   90.00
#
_symmetry.space_group_name_H-M   'P 1'
#
loop_
_entity.id
_entity.type
_entity.pdbx_description
1 polymer ?
#
loop_
_entity_poly.entity_id
_entity_poly.type
_entity_poly.pdbx_seq_one_letter_code
_entity_poly.pdbx_strand_id
1 'polypeptide(L)'
;MSHHPAALLPWHDEADLLGVRVRVFFFDPAEVDARPDFVARQIPILQGGAARLLAPEGQRDTYQLSGLQAQPDAVLAHGNGLLCLGYKGGDGRLLDPRSWRGQWRVDVMLQCIAAAMAVAGQRQQATAALWRGANLLCQFDPSSPVLECLATHIGAAQHYWNNAPQVSPAQLASFCEPRLRVLPGLAATAAVPLPAG
;
A
#
# COMPACT_ATOMS: atom_id res chain seq x y z
N MET A 1 -14.06 -26.12 19.88
CA MET A 1 -13.07 -25.23 19.22
C MET A 1 -13.81 -23.95 18.87
N SER A 2 -13.66 -22.93 19.71
CA SER A 2 -14.35 -21.66 19.54
C SER A 2 -13.65 -20.85 18.45
N HIS A 3 -14.22 -20.78 17.25
CA HIS A 3 -13.85 -19.77 16.28
C HIS A 3 -14.17 -18.41 16.88
N HIS A 4 -13.18 -17.71 17.42
CA HIS A 4 -13.30 -16.27 17.60
C HIS A 4 -13.47 -15.67 16.21
N PRO A 5 -14.55 -14.92 15.92
CA PRO A 5 -14.60 -14.12 14.72
C PRO A 5 -13.38 -13.18 14.77
N ALA A 6 -12.55 -13.20 13.73
CA ALA A 6 -11.47 -12.24 13.60
C ALA A 6 -12.11 -10.85 13.73
N ALA A 7 -11.73 -10.11 14.78
CA ALA A 7 -12.24 -8.77 14.98
C ALA A 7 -11.99 -7.98 13.69
N LEU A 8 -13.06 -7.44 13.10
CA LEU A 8 -12.95 -6.58 11.94
C LEU A 8 -12.03 -5.42 12.33
N LEU A 9 -10.96 -5.25 11.55
CA LEU A 9 -10.07 -4.12 11.75
C LEU A 9 -10.89 -2.82 11.58
N PRO A 10 -10.71 -1.82 12.47
CA PRO A 10 -11.56 -0.64 12.54
C PRO A 10 -11.27 0.38 11.41
N TRP A 11 -11.35 -0.03 10.15
CA TRP A 11 -11.24 0.88 9.01
C TRP A 11 -12.36 1.92 9.06
N HIS A 12 -12.01 3.20 8.89
CA HIS A 12 -12.97 4.30 8.92
C HIS A 12 -13.72 4.45 7.61
N ASP A 13 -13.08 4.12 6.49
CA ASP A 13 -13.65 4.29 5.16
C ASP A 13 -13.00 3.36 4.14
N GLU A 14 -13.70 3.09 3.04
CA GLU A 14 -13.17 2.35 1.89
C GLU A 14 -13.66 2.92 0.55
N ALA A 15 -12.83 2.76 -0.49
CA ALA A 15 -13.17 3.17 -1.85
C ALA A 15 -12.44 2.30 -2.87
N ASP A 16 -13.08 2.06 -4.01
CA ASP A 16 -12.42 1.47 -5.18
C ASP A 16 -11.84 2.59 -6.05
N LEU A 17 -10.51 2.60 -6.21
CA LEU A 17 -9.77 3.59 -6.99
C LEU A 17 -8.92 2.85 -8.04
N LEU A 18 -9.27 2.99 -9.32
CA LEU A 18 -8.53 2.40 -10.44
C LEU A 18 -8.33 0.87 -10.29
N GLY A 19 -9.37 0.15 -9.87
CA GLY A 19 -9.29 -1.30 -9.64
C GLY A 19 -8.56 -1.72 -8.37
N VAL A 20 -8.31 -0.80 -7.45
CA VAL A 20 -7.71 -1.09 -6.15
C VAL A 20 -8.71 -0.71 -5.07
N ARG A 21 -9.07 -1.66 -4.21
CA ARG A 21 -9.81 -1.33 -2.99
C ARG A 21 -8.85 -0.71 -1.98
N VAL A 22 -9.12 0.53 -1.61
CA VAL A 22 -8.34 1.31 -0.65
C VAL A 22 -9.13 1.39 0.64
N ARG A 23 -8.57 0.83 1.72
CA ARG A 23 -9.11 0.94 3.08
C ARG A 23 -8.33 1.98 3.84
N VAL A 24 -9.02 2.87 4.56
CA VAL A 24 -8.41 4.02 5.22
C VAL A 24 -8.74 4.04 6.70
N PHE A 25 -7.71 4.27 7.51
CA PHE A 25 -7.82 4.49 8.95
C PHE A 25 -7.23 5.87 9.26
N PHE A 26 -8.07 6.80 9.72
CA PHE A 26 -7.64 8.14 10.13
C PHE A 26 -7.25 8.15 11.60
N PHE A 27 -6.34 9.04 11.97
CA PHE A 27 -5.89 9.19 13.36
C PHE A 27 -5.41 10.61 13.64
N ASP A 28 -5.34 10.98 14.91
CA ASP A 28 -4.64 12.19 15.35
C ASP A 28 -3.12 11.95 15.27
N PRO A 29 -2.37 12.71 14.44
CA PRO A 29 -0.93 12.55 14.33
C PRO A 29 -0.20 12.78 15.66
N ALA A 30 -0.63 13.75 16.47
CA ALA A 30 0.05 14.08 17.72
C ALA A 30 -0.05 12.92 18.72
N GLU A 31 -1.22 12.28 18.79
CA GLU A 31 -1.43 11.11 19.65
C GLU A 31 -0.68 9.88 19.14
N VAL A 32 -0.68 9.65 17.83
CA VAL A 32 -0.06 8.46 17.22
C VAL A 32 1.47 8.57 17.22
N ASP A 33 2.02 9.71 16.86
CA ASP A 33 3.47 9.91 16.78
C ASP A 33 4.13 9.93 18.17
N ALA A 34 3.39 10.27 19.23
CA ALA A 34 3.86 10.20 20.62
C ALA A 34 4.00 8.77 21.16
N ARG A 35 3.55 7.74 20.43
CA ARG A 35 3.57 6.36 20.91
C ARG A 35 5.00 5.79 20.96
N PRO A 36 5.32 4.99 21.99
CA PRO A 36 6.70 4.54 22.21
C PRO A 36 7.17 3.46 21.23
N ASP A 37 6.26 2.62 20.72
CA ASP A 37 6.62 1.50 19.83
C ASP A 37 6.38 1.84 18.34
N PHE A 38 7.25 1.30 17.49
CA PHE A 38 7.21 1.56 16.04
C PHE A 38 5.88 1.16 15.41
N VAL A 39 5.37 -0.03 15.77
CA VAL A 39 4.15 -0.57 15.16
C VAL A 39 2.96 0.33 15.48
N ALA A 40 2.81 0.78 16.71
CA ALA A 40 1.71 1.65 17.10
C ALA A 40 1.82 3.06 16.51
N ARG A 41 3.05 3.55 16.21
CA ARG A 41 3.25 4.81 15.45
C ARG A 41 2.90 4.65 13.97
N GLN A 42 3.38 3.59 13.32
CA GLN A 42 3.31 3.48 11.86
C GLN A 42 2.08 2.74 11.35
N ILE A 43 1.56 1.80 12.12
CA ILE A 43 0.40 0.96 11.80
C ILE A 43 -0.55 0.98 13.00
N PRO A 44 -1.14 2.15 13.34
CA PRO A 44 -1.88 2.35 14.59
C PRO A 44 -3.06 1.40 14.80
N ILE A 45 -3.62 0.86 13.71
CA ILE A 45 -4.69 -0.16 13.74
C ILE A 45 -4.25 -1.50 14.33
N LEU A 46 -2.94 -1.75 14.42
CA LEU A 46 -2.32 -2.96 15.00
C LEU A 46 -1.65 -2.67 16.35
N GLN A 47 -1.98 -1.56 17.02
CA GLN A 47 -1.46 -1.29 18.36
C GLN A 47 -1.73 -2.46 19.30
N GLY A 48 -0.69 -2.93 20.01
CA GLY A 48 -0.77 -4.10 20.88
C GLY A 48 -0.87 -5.45 20.14
N GLY A 49 -0.79 -5.44 18.81
CA GLY A 49 -0.79 -6.63 17.97
C GLY A 49 0.59 -7.29 17.82
N ALA A 50 0.61 -8.48 17.19
CA ALA A 50 1.80 -9.30 17.04
C ALA A 50 2.68 -8.94 15.82
N ALA A 51 2.49 -7.77 15.21
CA ALA A 51 3.29 -7.37 14.07
C ALA A 51 4.75 -7.14 14.50
N ARG A 52 5.70 -7.70 13.73
CA ARG A 52 7.13 -7.63 14.07
C ARG A 52 7.94 -7.16 12.88
N LEU A 53 8.73 -6.11 13.06
CA LEU A 53 9.71 -5.65 12.08
C LEU A 53 10.66 -6.78 11.66
N LEU A 54 10.93 -6.89 10.35
CA LEU A 54 11.90 -7.85 9.80
C LEU A 54 13.33 -7.32 9.82
N ALA A 55 13.49 -6.00 9.83
CA ALA A 55 14.76 -5.29 9.93
C ALA A 55 14.66 -4.22 11.03
N PRO A 56 15.79 -3.82 11.65
CA PRO A 56 15.82 -2.71 12.60
C PRO A 56 15.08 -1.44 12.10
N GLU A 57 14.47 -0.70 13.03
CA GLU A 57 13.82 0.59 12.71
C GLU A 57 14.81 1.54 12.01
N GLY A 58 14.38 2.14 10.90
CA GLY A 58 15.22 3.02 10.08
C GLY A 58 16.09 2.30 9.04
N GLN A 59 16.22 0.98 9.11
CA GLN A 59 16.92 0.20 8.08
C GLN A 59 15.96 -0.20 6.95
N ARG A 60 16.33 0.16 5.72
CA ARG A 60 15.59 -0.18 4.51
C ARG A 60 16.32 -1.27 3.74
N ASP A 61 15.75 -2.47 3.76
CA ASP A 61 16.23 -3.60 2.98
C ASP A 61 15.81 -3.48 1.51
N THR A 62 16.66 -4.01 0.62
CA THR A 62 16.38 -4.09 -0.81
C THR A 62 15.67 -5.41 -1.14
N TYR A 63 14.57 -5.32 -1.88
CA TYR A 63 13.78 -6.44 -2.38
C TYR A 63 13.73 -6.40 -3.91
N GLN A 64 13.80 -7.57 -4.56
CA GLN A 64 13.90 -7.69 -6.01
C GLN A 64 12.94 -8.75 -6.57
N LEU A 65 12.35 -8.44 -7.71
CA LEU A 65 11.52 -9.35 -8.48
C LEU A 65 11.66 -9.05 -9.98
N SER A 66 12.30 -9.95 -10.74
CA SER A 66 12.32 -9.94 -12.21
C SER A 66 12.59 -8.56 -12.86
N GLY A 67 13.54 -7.79 -12.32
CA GLY A 67 13.88 -6.44 -12.80
C GLY A 67 13.20 -5.28 -12.06
N LEU A 68 12.28 -5.55 -11.15
CA LEU A 68 11.77 -4.58 -10.18
C LEU A 68 12.63 -4.61 -8.93
N GLN A 69 13.07 -3.44 -8.45
CA GLN A 69 13.79 -3.29 -7.18
C GLN A 69 13.09 -2.28 -6.28
N ALA A 70 12.71 -2.72 -5.08
CA ALA A 70 12.05 -1.89 -4.09
C ALA A 70 12.87 -1.80 -2.79
N GLN A 71 12.77 -0.66 -2.13
CA GLN A 71 13.22 -0.44 -0.76
C GLN A 71 12.05 0.14 0.02
N PRO A 72 11.10 -0.66 0.52
CA PRO A 72 10.04 -0.13 1.37
C PRO A 72 10.63 0.49 2.64
N ASP A 73 9.87 1.35 3.31
CA ASP A 73 10.32 2.01 4.54
C ASP A 73 10.34 1.04 5.73
N ALA A 74 9.45 0.05 5.72
CA ALA A 74 9.53 -1.11 6.60
C ALA A 74 8.84 -2.34 6.01
N VAL A 75 9.27 -3.52 6.42
CA VAL A 75 8.54 -4.77 6.23
C VAL A 75 8.34 -5.45 7.58
N LEU A 76 7.11 -5.86 7.87
CA LEU A 76 6.74 -6.51 9.13
C LEU A 76 6.15 -7.88 8.85
N ALA A 77 6.48 -8.87 9.67
CA ALA A 77 5.71 -10.10 9.77
C ALA A 77 4.41 -9.84 10.54
N HIS A 78 3.28 -10.34 10.02
CA HIS A 78 1.99 -10.28 10.70
C HIS A 78 1.12 -11.47 10.31
N GLY A 79 0.72 -12.28 11.29
CA GLY A 79 0.05 -13.56 11.03
C GLY A 79 0.91 -14.47 10.15
N ASN A 80 0.33 -14.97 9.06
CA ASN A 80 0.99 -15.85 8.09
C ASN A 80 1.55 -15.09 6.86
N GLY A 81 1.61 -13.76 6.92
CA GLY A 81 2.04 -12.93 5.81
C GLY A 81 2.91 -11.76 6.24
N LEU A 82 3.12 -10.86 5.30
CA LEU A 82 3.94 -9.67 5.47
C LEU A 82 3.10 -8.39 5.27
N LEU A 83 3.53 -7.33 5.92
CA LEU A 83 3.06 -5.97 5.70
C LEU A 83 4.22 -5.18 5.09
N CYS A 84 4.04 -4.69 3.87
CA CYS A 84 5.02 -3.83 3.19
C CYS A 84 4.56 -2.39 3.34
N LEU A 85 5.29 -1.61 4.15
CA LEU A 85 4.95 -0.25 4.49
C LEU A 85 5.76 0.75 3.66
N GLY A 86 5.05 1.64 2.98
CA GLY A 86 5.61 2.89 2.47
C GLY A 86 5.24 4.07 3.37
N TYR A 87 6.15 5.04 3.48
CA TYR A 87 6.00 6.27 4.23
C TYR A 87 6.53 7.44 3.39
N LYS A 88 5.71 8.46 3.18
CA LYS A 88 6.18 9.76 2.68
C LYS A 88 5.97 10.80 3.77
N GLY A 89 6.88 10.84 4.72
CA GLY A 89 6.88 11.80 5.84
C GLY A 89 7.17 13.25 5.51
N GLY A 90 6.99 13.69 4.26
CA GLY A 90 7.64 14.90 3.78
C GLY A 90 6.81 16.17 3.79
N ASP A 91 5.51 16.11 3.51
CA ASP A 91 4.72 17.34 3.28
C ASP A 91 3.83 17.75 4.46
N GLY A 92 3.68 16.89 5.47
CA GLY A 92 2.82 17.13 6.63
C GLY A 92 1.34 17.30 6.26
N ARG A 93 0.94 16.94 5.04
CA ARG A 93 -0.41 17.20 4.54
C ARG A 93 -1.40 16.28 5.24
N LEU A 94 -2.30 16.90 5.99
CA LEU A 94 -3.45 16.23 6.58
C LEU A 94 -4.52 16.05 5.50
N LEU A 95 -5.04 14.83 5.36
CA LEU A 95 -6.20 14.56 4.51
C LEU A 95 -7.47 14.66 5.34
N ASP A 96 -8.47 15.36 4.80
CA ASP A 96 -9.80 15.44 5.41
C ASP A 96 -10.57 14.12 5.17
N PRO A 97 -11.05 13.45 6.24
CA PRO A 97 -11.84 12.22 6.13
C PRO A 97 -13.05 12.31 5.20
N ARG A 98 -13.63 13.49 5.01
CA ARG A 98 -14.82 13.66 4.16
C ARG A 98 -14.50 13.74 2.67
N SER A 99 -13.25 14.09 2.31
CA SER A 99 -12.87 14.45 0.94
C SER A 99 -11.59 13.78 0.45
N TRP A 100 -11.01 12.86 1.22
CA TRP A 100 -9.72 12.21 0.92
C TRP A 100 -9.66 11.56 -0.47
N ARG A 101 -10.78 11.00 -0.96
CA ARG A 101 -10.85 10.32 -2.26
C ARG A 101 -10.44 11.24 -3.42
N GLY A 102 -10.94 12.47 -3.44
CA GLY A 102 -10.63 13.45 -4.48
C GLY A 102 -9.20 14.01 -4.37
N GLN A 103 -8.54 13.77 -3.25
CA GLN A 103 -7.17 14.21 -2.97
C GLN A 103 -6.17 13.05 -3.10
N TRP A 104 -6.65 11.85 -3.43
CA TRP A 104 -5.84 10.64 -3.39
C TRP A 104 -4.80 10.61 -4.50
N ARG A 105 -3.61 10.12 -4.14
CA ARG A 105 -2.47 9.99 -5.04
C ARG A 105 -2.36 8.57 -5.59
N VAL A 106 -2.91 8.37 -6.78
CA VAL A 106 -2.84 7.09 -7.50
C VAL A 106 -1.39 6.62 -7.71
N ASP A 107 -0.47 7.55 -7.98
CA ASP A 107 0.95 7.23 -8.16
C ASP A 107 1.57 6.59 -6.89
N VAL A 108 1.22 7.10 -5.71
CA VAL A 108 1.68 6.57 -4.40
C VAL A 108 1.08 5.20 -4.13
N MET A 109 -0.21 5.01 -4.41
CA MET A 109 -0.87 3.71 -4.27
C MET A 109 -0.18 2.63 -5.13
N LEU A 110 0.05 2.91 -6.41
CA LEU A 110 0.71 1.96 -7.32
C LEU A 110 2.17 1.71 -6.94
N GLN A 111 2.88 2.72 -6.42
CA GLN A 111 4.22 2.56 -5.86
C GLN A 111 4.23 1.57 -4.69
N CYS A 112 3.31 1.70 -3.74
CA CYS A 112 3.23 0.78 -2.60
C CYS A 112 2.88 -0.64 -3.02
N ILE A 113 1.98 -0.80 -4.00
CA ILE A 113 1.64 -2.12 -4.56
C ILE A 113 2.85 -2.74 -5.24
N ALA A 114 3.57 -2.01 -6.09
CA ALA A 114 4.78 -2.51 -6.74
C ALA A 114 5.88 -2.86 -5.72
N ALA A 115 6.05 -2.07 -4.66
CA ALA A 115 6.98 -2.42 -3.59
C ALA A 115 6.57 -3.73 -2.89
N ALA A 116 5.28 -3.91 -2.57
CA ALA A 116 4.77 -5.14 -1.99
C ALA A 116 4.92 -6.35 -2.92
N MET A 117 4.80 -6.17 -4.24
CA MET A 117 5.08 -7.23 -5.22
C MET A 117 6.53 -7.68 -5.17
N ALA A 118 7.50 -6.76 -5.08
CA ALA A 118 8.91 -7.11 -4.95
C ALA A 118 9.19 -7.86 -3.65
N VAL A 119 8.58 -7.43 -2.53
CA VAL A 119 8.69 -8.11 -1.24
C VAL A 119 8.08 -9.52 -1.32
N ALA A 120 6.85 -9.65 -1.84
CA ALA A 120 6.16 -10.93 -1.98
C ALA A 120 6.93 -11.89 -2.88
N GLY A 121 7.46 -11.40 -4.01
CA GLY A 121 8.26 -12.17 -4.94
C GLY A 121 9.56 -12.67 -4.35
N GLN A 122 10.30 -11.84 -3.61
CA GLN A 122 11.56 -12.28 -3.00
C GLN A 122 11.34 -13.18 -1.78
N ARG A 123 10.35 -12.88 -0.95
CA ARG A 123 10.09 -13.62 0.30
C ARG A 123 9.18 -14.83 0.10
N GLN A 124 8.55 -14.97 -1.06
CA GLN A 124 7.59 -16.03 -1.37
C GLN A 124 6.46 -16.09 -0.34
N GLN A 125 5.98 -14.92 0.09
CA GLN A 125 4.95 -14.78 1.12
C GLN A 125 3.91 -13.74 0.70
N ALA A 126 2.63 -14.00 1.02
CA ALA A 126 1.56 -13.03 0.84
C ALA A 126 1.90 -11.73 1.57
N THR A 127 1.86 -10.61 0.84
CA THR A 127 2.31 -9.31 1.35
C THR A 127 1.25 -8.25 1.09
N ALA A 128 0.73 -7.63 2.14
CA ALA A 128 -0.19 -6.50 2.03
C ALA A 128 0.58 -5.19 1.80
N ALA A 129 0.12 -4.38 0.86
CA ALA A 129 0.68 -3.06 0.61
C ALA A 129 0.02 -2.04 1.54
N LEU A 130 0.84 -1.33 2.31
CA LEU A 130 0.40 -0.27 3.22
C LEU A 130 1.08 1.05 2.88
N TRP A 131 0.39 2.15 3.16
CA TRP A 131 0.96 3.48 3.14
C TRP A 131 0.57 4.27 4.39
N ARG A 132 1.56 4.82 5.09
CA ARG A 132 1.34 5.74 6.21
C ARG A 132 1.52 7.18 5.71
N GLY A 133 0.45 7.96 5.81
CA GLY A 133 0.45 9.41 5.65
C GLY A 133 0.52 10.13 7.00
N ALA A 134 0.40 11.46 7.01
CA ALA A 134 0.49 12.26 8.23
C ALA A 134 -0.61 11.89 9.25
N ASN A 135 -1.87 11.78 8.82
CA ASN A 135 -3.03 11.50 9.67
C ASN A 135 -3.88 10.31 9.22
N LEU A 136 -3.31 9.43 8.39
CA LEU A 136 -4.01 8.25 7.90
C LEU A 136 -3.05 7.09 7.59
N LEU A 137 -3.60 5.89 7.68
CA LEU A 137 -3.02 4.65 7.20
C LEU A 137 -3.93 4.13 6.09
N CYS A 138 -3.34 3.76 4.97
CA CYS A 138 -4.03 3.08 3.89
C CYS A 138 -3.54 1.64 3.76
N GLN A 139 -4.48 0.73 3.50
CA GLN A 139 -4.20 -0.59 2.93
C GLN A 139 -4.71 -0.63 1.50
N PHE A 140 -3.89 -1.21 0.60
CA PHE A 140 -4.26 -1.40 -0.79
C PHE A 140 -4.49 -2.89 -1.07
N ASP A 141 -5.64 -3.16 -1.66
CA ASP A 141 -6.10 -4.48 -2.06
C ASP A 141 -6.35 -4.44 -3.58
N PRO A 142 -5.28 -4.64 -4.38
CA PRO A 142 -5.37 -4.53 -5.83
C PRO A 142 -6.10 -5.72 -6.44
N SER A 143 -6.99 -5.44 -7.41
CA SER A 143 -7.59 -6.49 -8.22
C SER A 143 -6.57 -7.19 -9.12
N SER A 144 -6.90 -8.40 -9.60
CA SER A 144 -6.03 -9.17 -10.50
C SER A 144 -5.59 -8.37 -11.74
N PRO A 145 -6.45 -7.61 -12.44
CA PRO A 145 -6.02 -6.80 -13.59
C PRO A 145 -4.95 -5.76 -13.25
N VAL A 146 -4.97 -5.19 -12.04
CA VAL A 146 -3.95 -4.23 -11.60
C VAL A 146 -2.60 -4.94 -11.38
N LEU A 147 -2.63 -6.08 -10.69
CA LEU A 147 -1.44 -6.89 -10.45
C LEU A 147 -0.82 -7.40 -11.76
N GLU A 148 -1.66 -7.90 -12.67
CA GLU A 148 -1.26 -8.36 -14.01
C GLU A 148 -0.65 -7.23 -14.84
N CYS A 149 -1.26 -6.03 -14.82
CA CYS A 149 -0.73 -4.87 -15.51
C CYS A 149 0.66 -4.52 -14.99
N LEU A 150 0.86 -4.44 -13.67
CA LEU A 150 2.16 -4.13 -13.08
C LEU A 150 3.19 -5.21 -13.39
N ALA A 151 2.84 -6.48 -13.24
CA ALA A 151 3.76 -7.61 -13.43
C ALA A 151 4.23 -7.74 -14.90
N THR A 152 3.29 -7.63 -15.84
CA THR A 152 3.57 -7.81 -17.28
C THR A 152 4.45 -6.68 -17.84
N HIS A 153 4.37 -5.49 -17.26
CA HIS A 153 5.04 -4.31 -17.78
C HIS A 153 6.39 -4.01 -17.14
N ILE A 154 6.93 -4.86 -16.25
CA ILE A 154 8.26 -4.65 -15.65
C ILE A 154 9.34 -4.55 -16.74
N GLY A 155 9.38 -5.51 -17.67
CA GLY A 155 10.36 -5.50 -18.78
C GLY A 155 10.17 -4.32 -19.73
N ALA A 156 8.92 -3.99 -20.07
CA ALA A 156 8.62 -2.84 -20.91
C ALA A 156 9.03 -1.52 -20.24
N ALA A 157 8.86 -1.40 -18.91
CA ALA A 157 9.33 -0.26 -18.15
C ALA A 157 10.86 -0.16 -18.14
N GLN A 158 11.59 -1.26 -18.01
CA GLN A 158 13.07 -1.27 -18.11
C GLN A 158 13.52 -0.69 -19.46
N HIS A 159 12.91 -1.12 -20.56
CA HIS A 159 13.20 -0.58 -21.89
C HIS A 159 12.87 0.91 -22.00
N TYR A 160 11.71 1.33 -21.49
CA TYR A 160 11.29 2.73 -21.48
C TYR A 160 12.26 3.64 -20.72
N TRP A 161 12.81 3.17 -19.60
CA TRP A 161 13.78 3.89 -18.79
C TRP A 161 15.22 3.61 -19.23
N ASN A 162 15.51 3.78 -20.53
CA ASN A 162 16.85 3.64 -21.13
C ASN A 162 17.51 2.28 -20.93
N ASN A 163 16.74 1.19 -21.06
CA ASN A 163 17.21 -0.19 -20.82
C ASN A 163 17.83 -0.36 -19.42
N ALA A 164 17.24 0.28 -18.41
CA ALA A 164 17.71 0.17 -17.04
C ALA A 164 17.71 -1.31 -16.60
N PRO A 165 18.77 -1.80 -15.95
CA PRO A 165 18.82 -3.18 -15.48
C PRO A 165 17.74 -3.45 -14.43
N GLN A 166 17.28 -2.41 -13.73
CA GLN A 166 16.21 -2.48 -12.76
C GLN A 166 15.35 -1.21 -12.80
N VAL A 167 14.06 -1.35 -12.53
CA VAL A 167 13.12 -0.23 -12.32
C VAL A 167 12.69 -0.16 -10.87
N SER A 168 12.50 1.05 -10.39
CA SER A 168 11.89 1.31 -9.07
C SER A 168 10.36 1.18 -9.12
N PRO A 169 9.69 1.02 -7.96
CA PRO A 169 8.23 1.10 -7.88
C PRO A 169 7.65 2.39 -8.46
N ALA A 170 8.36 3.52 -8.31
CA ALA A 170 7.93 4.81 -8.87
C ALA A 170 7.97 4.83 -10.40
N GLN A 171 9.05 4.30 -10.98
CA GLN A 171 9.19 4.16 -12.43
C GLN A 171 8.14 3.21 -13.01
N LEU A 172 7.89 2.07 -12.35
CA LEU A 172 6.86 1.12 -12.79
C LEU A 172 5.45 1.72 -12.65
N ALA A 173 5.14 2.36 -11.51
CA ALA A 173 3.87 3.01 -11.29
C ALA A 173 3.58 4.10 -12.34
N SER A 174 4.54 4.98 -12.61
CA SER A 174 4.41 6.04 -13.62
C SER A 174 4.20 5.46 -15.03
N PHE A 175 4.84 4.32 -15.33
CA PHE A 175 4.65 3.63 -16.60
C PHE A 175 3.27 2.96 -16.69
N CYS A 176 2.78 2.34 -15.63
CA CYS A 176 1.53 1.59 -15.63
C CYS A 176 0.27 2.45 -15.42
N GLU A 177 0.35 3.57 -14.72
CA GLU A 177 -0.82 4.40 -14.39
C GLU A 177 -1.64 4.81 -15.63
N PRO A 178 -1.05 5.35 -16.73
CA PRO A 178 -1.84 5.71 -17.91
C PRO A 178 -2.52 4.50 -18.57
N ARG A 179 -1.88 3.32 -18.49
CA ARG A 179 -2.41 2.06 -19.05
C ARG A 179 -3.60 1.57 -18.25
N LEU A 180 -3.50 1.63 -16.91
CA LEU A 180 -4.59 1.26 -16.02
C LEU A 180 -5.82 2.16 -16.21
N ARG A 181 -5.64 3.46 -16.50
CA ARG A 181 -6.76 4.39 -16.75
C ARG A 181 -7.57 4.06 -18.00
N VAL A 182 -6.95 3.43 -18.99
CA VAL A 182 -7.63 3.05 -20.24
C VAL A 182 -8.13 1.60 -20.22
N LEU A 183 -7.87 0.84 -19.13
CA LEU A 183 -8.38 -0.51 -19.00
C LEU A 183 -9.91 -0.51 -18.78
N PRO A 184 -10.67 -1.24 -19.61
CA PRO A 184 -12.10 -1.41 -19.41
C PRO A 184 -12.42 -1.95 -18.01
N GLY A 185 -13.40 -1.37 -17.34
CA GLY A 185 -13.86 -1.81 -16.01
C GLY A 185 -13.09 -1.23 -14.82
N LEU A 186 -11.96 -0.54 -15.03
CA LEU A 186 -11.22 0.14 -13.93
C LEU A 186 -11.51 1.64 -13.83
N ALA A 187 -12.00 2.25 -14.91
CA ALA A 187 -12.27 3.69 -15.01
C ALA A 187 -13.58 4.14 -14.32
N ALA A 188 -14.41 3.21 -13.84
CA ALA A 188 -15.70 3.52 -13.25
C ALA A 188 -16.00 2.64 -12.03
N THR A 189 -15.71 3.15 -10.85
CA THR A 189 -16.36 2.70 -9.61
C THR A 189 -16.55 3.90 -8.68
N ALA A 190 -17.38 4.83 -9.11
CA ALA A 190 -17.92 5.84 -8.20
C ALA A 190 -19.07 5.18 -7.40
N ALA A 191 -18.85 5.06 -6.08
CA ALA A 191 -19.82 4.92 -5.01
C ALA A 191 -21.01 3.95 -5.21
N VAL A 192 -20.98 2.82 -4.49
CA VAL A 192 -22.22 2.18 -4.06
C VAL A 192 -22.78 3.03 -2.91
N PRO A 193 -23.99 3.62 -3.01
CA PRO A 193 -24.61 4.26 -1.86
C PRO A 193 -24.98 3.17 -0.84
N LEU A 194 -24.64 3.41 0.43
CA LEU A 194 -25.17 2.61 1.54
C LEU A 194 -26.70 2.69 1.53
N PRO A 195 -27.43 1.57 1.71
CA PRO A 195 -28.87 1.63 1.91
C PRO A 195 -29.16 2.38 3.22
N ALA A 196 -30.00 3.41 3.14
CA ALA A 196 -30.55 4.07 4.31
C ALA A 196 -31.37 3.05 5.11
N GLY A 197 -30.95 2.78 6.34
CA GLY A 197 -31.72 2.09 7.37
C GLY A 197 -32.21 3.09 8.41
#